data_AF-A0A522G6Z8-F1
#
_entry.id   AF-A0A522G6Z8-F1
#
_cell.length_a   1.000
_cell.length_b   1.000
_cell.length_c   1.000
_cell.angle_alpha   90.00
_cell.angle_beta   90.00
_cell.angle_gamma   90.00
#
_symmetry.space_group_name_H-M   'P 1'
#
loop_
_entity.id
_entity.type
_entity.pdbx_description
1 polymer ?
#
loop_
_entity_poly.entity_id
_entity_poly.type
_entity_poly.pdbx_seq_one_letter_code
_entity_poly.pdbx_strand_id
1 'polypeptide(L)' 'SGGTMLALNILGTEIWKRCDGKTLDEIVPELTEQFDVDPHILKEDAMKFLSQLKEKGFIYYEE' A
#
# COMPACT_ATOMS: atom_id res chain seq x y z
N SER A 1 3.08 -2.52 -27.49
CA SER A 1 3.15 -3.25 -26.22
C SER A 1 4.08 -2.52 -25.29
N GLY A 2 3.56 -1.76 -24.33
CA GLY A 2 4.37 -1.02 -23.35
C GLY A 2 3.72 -1.18 -21.99
N GLY A 3 4.08 -2.23 -21.27
CA GLY A 3 3.67 -2.41 -19.88
C GLY A 3 4.70 -1.74 -18.96
N THR A 4 4.23 -1.10 -17.90
CA THR A 4 5.10 -0.56 -16.84
C THR A 4 5.22 -1.61 -15.75
N MET A 5 6.43 -2.11 -15.50
CA MET A 5 6.73 -2.95 -14.34
C MET A 5 7.23 -2.08 -13.19
N LEU A 6 6.66 -2.27 -12.01
CA LEU A 6 7.07 -1.59 -10.79
C LEU A 6 7.71 -2.61 -9.84
N ALA A 7 8.92 -2.34 -9.37
CA ALA A 7 9.53 -3.12 -8.30
C ALA A 7 9.07 -2.58 -6.95
N LEU A 8 8.50 -3.45 -6.12
CA LEU A 8 8.03 -3.13 -4.77
C LEU A 8 9.02 -3.66 -3.74
N ASN A 9 9.22 -2.92 -2.64
CA ASN A 9 9.87 -3.50 -1.46
C ASN A 9 8.89 -4.48 -0.77
N ILE A 10 9.38 -5.20 0.25
CA ILE A 10 8.59 -6.21 0.97
C ILE A 10 7.31 -5.59 1.54
N LEU A 11 7.43 -4.43 2.20
CA LEU A 11 6.30 -3.75 2.82
C LEU A 11 5.26 -3.30 1.79
N GLY A 12 5.68 -2.66 0.69
CA GLY A 12 4.81 -2.23 -0.40
C GLY A 12 4.13 -3.40 -1.11
N THR A 13 4.80 -4.56 -1.19
CA THR A 13 4.19 -5.81 -1.68
C THR A 13 3.06 -6.27 -0.78
N GLU A 14 3.23 -6.21 0.54
CA GLU A 14 2.20 -6.61 1.49
C GLU A 14 1.03 -5.64 1.57
N ILE A 15 1.28 -4.35 1.38
CA ILE A 15 0.22 -3.35 1.22
C ILE A 15 -0.57 -3.64 -0.07
N TRP A 16 0.12 -3.83 -1.19
CA TRP A 16 -0.50 -4.08 -2.50
C TRP A 16 -1.44 -5.29 -2.48
N LYS A 17 -1.01 -6.41 -1.87
CA LYS A 17 -1.83 -7.63 -1.75
C LYS A 17 -3.16 -7.41 -1.01
N ARG A 18 -3.24 -6.36 -0.18
CA ARG A 18 -4.41 -6.03 0.63
C ARG A 18 -5.25 -4.89 0.06
N CYS A 19 -4.80 -4.24 -1.02
CA CYS A 19 -5.55 -3.17 -1.68
C CYS A 19 -6.83 -3.62 -2.39
N ASP A 20 -7.12 -4.93 -2.40
CA ASP A 20 -8.38 -5.46 -2.93
C ASP A 20 -9.43 -5.49 -1.81
N GLY A 21 -10.24 -4.43 -1.75
CA GLY A 21 -11.40 -4.33 -0.85
C GLY A 21 -11.12 -3.94 0.60
N LYS A 22 -9.85 -3.69 1.00
CA LYS A 22 -9.53 -3.15 2.33
C LYS A 22 -9.11 -1.70 2.28
N THR A 23 -9.52 -0.97 3.31
CA THR A 23 -9.09 0.40 3.56
C THR A 23 -7.72 0.43 4.25
N LEU A 24 -7.06 1.59 4.19
CA LEU A 24 -5.76 1.75 4.86
C LEU A 24 -5.85 1.55 6.38
N ASP A 25 -6.96 1.96 7.00
CA ASP A 25 -7.17 1.78 8.44
C ASP A 25 -7.37 0.31 8.85
N GLU A 26 -7.76 -0.57 7.92
CA GLU A 26 -7.79 -2.01 8.13
C GLU A 26 -6.42 -2.66 7.88
N ILE A 27 -5.66 -2.15 6.91
CA ILE A 27 -4.35 -2.71 6.52
C ILE A 27 -3.27 -2.40 7.57
N VAL A 28 -3.25 -1.18 8.10
CA VAL A 28 -2.17 -0.71 9.00
C VAL A 28 -2.02 -1.59 10.25
N PRO A 29 -3.09 -1.90 11.02
CA PRO A 29 -2.98 -2.75 12.21
C PRO A 29 -2.39 -4.14 11.92
N GLU A 30 -2.81 -4.77 10.82
CA GLU A 30 -2.31 -6.09 10.42
C GLU A 30 -0.81 -6.08 10.15
N LEU A 31 -0.33 -5.02 9.50
CA LEU A 31 1.07 -4.91 9.11
C LEU A 31 1.96 -4.41 10.25
N THR A 32 1.45 -3.57 11.15
CA THR A 32 2.20 -3.18 12.35
C THR A 32 2.54 -4.36 13.23
N GLU A 33 1.61 -5.30 13.41
CA GLU A 33 1.84 -6.52 14.20
C GLU A 33 2.87 -7.44 13.53
N GLN A 34 2.77 -7.61 12.21
CA GLN A 34 3.66 -8.49 11.45
C GLN A 34 5.10 -7.98 11.34
N PHE A 35 5.29 -6.66 11.25
CA PHE A 35 6.59 -6.04 10.98
C PHE A 35 7.20 -5.33 12.19
N ASP A 36 6.54 -5.34 13.36
CA ASP A 36 6.95 -4.63 14.59
C ASP A 36 7.34 -3.17 14.32
N VAL A 37 6.47 -2.46 13.59
CA VAL A 37 6.67 -1.09 13.14
C VAL A 37 5.65 -0.16 13.79
N ASP A 38 6.06 1.09 14.02
CA ASP A 38 5.18 2.12 14.55
C ASP A 38 3.98 2.38 13.58
N PRO A 39 2.73 2.39 14.10
CA PRO A 39 1.53 2.57 13.29
C PRO A 39 1.46 3.92 12.57
N HIS A 40 1.98 4.98 13.16
CA HIS A 40 1.98 6.30 12.54
C HIS A 40 2.96 6.35 11.38
N ILE A 41 4.18 5.84 11.58
CA ILE A 41 5.20 5.76 10.53
C ILE A 41 4.70 4.90 9.36
N LEU A 42 4.14 3.71 9.66
CA LEU A 42 3.62 2.82 8.64
C LEU A 42 2.48 3.46 7.85
N LYS A 43 1.56 4.15 8.54
CA LYS A 43 0.42 4.80 7.90
C LYS A 43 0.86 5.91 6.96
N GLU A 44 1.85 6.73 7.35
CA GLU A 44 2.42 7.76 6.47
C GLU A 44 3.10 7.16 5.23
N ASP A 45 3.91 6.12 5.41
CA ASP A 45 4.62 5.47 4.30
C ASP A 45 3.65 4.76 3.35
N ALA A 46 2.63 4.09 3.90
CA ALA A 46 1.57 3.48 3.11
C ALA A 46 0.77 4.52 2.32
N MET A 47 0.42 5.67 2.90
CA MET A 47 -0.24 6.75 2.16
C MET A 47 0.63 7.27 1.00
N LYS A 48 1.93 7.51 1.23
CA LYS A 48 2.86 7.95 0.19
C LYS A 48 2.98 6.90 -0.93
N PHE A 49 3.02 5.62 -0.57
CA PHE A 49 3.09 4.52 -1.51
C PHE A 49 1.82 4.42 -2.36
N LEU A 50 0.64 4.39 -1.74
CA LEU A 50 -0.65 4.32 -2.43
C LEU A 50 -0.88 5.54 -3.33
N SER A 51 -0.44 6.73 -2.90
CA SER A 51 -0.50 7.94 -3.72
C SER A 51 0.31 7.76 -5.01
N GLN A 52 1.53 7.24 -4.93
CA GLN A 52 2.36 6.97 -6.12
C GLN A 52 1.72 5.93 -7.05
N LEU A 53 1.08 4.89 -6.49
CA LEU A 53 0.37 3.89 -7.28
C LEU A 53 -0.85 4.48 -7.99
N LYS A 54 -1.61 5.33 -7.30
CA LYS A 54 -2.76 6.06 -7.88
C LYS A 54 -2.32 6.99 -9.01
N GLU A 55 -1.28 7.79 -8.78
CA GLU A 55 -0.72 8.71 -9.79
C GLU A 55 -0.25 7.98 -11.05
N LYS A 56 0.25 6.75 -10.89
CA LYS A 56 0.67 5.88 -12.00
C LYS A 56 -0.48 5.08 -12.63
N GLY A 57 -1.70 5.17 -12.10
CA GLY A 57 -2.88 4.48 -12.60
C GLY A 57 -2.97 2.99 -12.23
N PHE A 58 -2.26 2.53 -11.20
CA PHE A 58 -2.29 1.13 -10.76
C PHE A 58 -3.44 0.80 -9.81
N ILE A 59 -3.93 1.79 -9.05
CA ILE A 59 -5.07 1.63 -8.13
C ILE A 59 -6.06 2.78 -8.31
N TYR A 60 -7.31 2.53 -7.88
CA TYR A 60 -8.38 3.51 -7.77
C TYR A 60 -9.13 3.26 -6.45
N TYR A 61 -9.83 4.29 -5.98
CA TYR A 61 -10.73 4.17 -4.83
C TYR A 61 -12.16 4.16 -5.38
N GLU A 62 -12.99 3.25 -4.90
CA GLU A 62 -14.43 3.29 -5.15
C GLU A 62 -15.04 4.47 -4.38
N GLU A 63 -16.06 5.13 -4.96
CA GLU A 63 -16.79 6.27 -4.36
C GLU A 63 -17.77 5.83 -3.26
#